data_AF-A0A920SZS8-F1
#
_entry.id   AF-A0A920SZS8-F1
#
_cell.length_a   1.000
_cell.length_b   1.000
_cell.length_c   1.000
_cell.angle_alpha   90.00
_cell.angle_beta   90.00
_cell.angle_gamma   90.00
#
_symmetry.space_group_name_H-M   'P 1'
#
loop_
_entity.id
_entity.type
_entity.pdbx_description
1 polymer ?
#
loop_
_entity_poly.entity_id
_entity_poly.type
_entity_poly.pdbx_seq_one_letter_code
_entity_poly.pdbx_strand_id
1 'polypeptide(L)'
;MQSTEWSRFKETAALPVPLGLGSGGDPVMADLSRMPHTLVAGSTGSGKSVCMNAIITGLILTKTPLEVRLIMIDPKRVELTPYQGIPHLYHPVIVESDRAVIVLRFTC
;
A
#
# COMPACT_ATOMS: atom_id res chain seq x y z
N MET A 1 1.42 4.15 14.87
CA MET A 1 0.14 3.41 14.73
C MET A 1 -0.53 3.05 16.07
N GLN A 2 -0.22 3.75 17.17
CA GLN A 2 -0.81 3.46 18.49
C GLN A 2 -1.70 4.59 19.01
N SER A 3 -2.00 5.58 18.17
CA SER A 3 -2.88 6.69 18.55
C SER A 3 -4.33 6.21 18.61
N THR A 4 -5.11 6.81 19.52
CA THR A 4 -6.53 6.47 19.69
C THR A 4 -7.33 6.73 18.42
N GLU A 5 -6.96 7.78 17.68
CA GLU A 5 -7.55 8.17 16.40
C GLU A 5 -7.38 7.08 15.34
N TRP A 6 -6.18 6.51 15.22
CA TRP A 6 -5.91 5.43 14.26
C TRP A 6 -6.73 4.18 14.58
N SER A 7 -6.82 3.81 15.87
CA SER A 7 -7.58 2.63 16.30
C SER A 7 -9.06 2.75 15.96
N ARG A 8 -9.67 3.93 16.17
CA ARG A 8 -11.07 4.17 15.79
C ARG A 8 -11.25 4.20 14.27
N PHE A 9 -10.32 4.82 13.55
CA PHE A 9 -10.42 4.95 12.10
C PHE A 9 -10.38 3.60 11.38
N LYS A 10 -9.42 2.74 11.74
CA LYS A 10 -9.24 1.43 11.07
C LYS A 10 -10.43 0.48 11.25
N GLU A 11 -11.25 0.67 12.28
CA GLU A 11 -12.47 -0.12 12.52
C GLU A 11 -13.59 0.23 11.53
N THR A 12 -13.63 1.48 11.07
CA THR A 12 -14.69 1.98 10.18
C THR A 12 -14.27 2.02 8.70
N ALA A 13 -12.97 2.12 8.42
CA ALA A 13 -12.44 2.23 7.07
C ALA A 13 -12.30 0.86 6.39
N ALA A 14 -12.65 0.80 5.11
CA ALA A 14 -12.54 -0.43 4.32
C ALA A 14 -11.08 -0.74 3.97
N LEU A 15 -10.30 0.26 3.53
CA LEU A 15 -8.87 0.15 3.21
C LEU A 15 -8.06 1.25 3.92
N PRO A 16 -7.89 1.18 5.26
CA PRO A 16 -7.23 2.22 6.03
C PRO A 16 -5.73 2.29 5.75
N VAL A 17 -5.22 3.50 5.49
CA VAL A 17 -3.79 3.76 5.28
C VAL A 17 -3.32 4.99 6.06
N PRO A 18 -2.16 4.92 6.73
CA PRO A 18 -1.55 6.08 7.35
C PRO A 18 -0.80 6.91 6.29
N LEU A 19 -0.93 8.24 6.33
CA LEU A 19 -0.22 9.14 5.42
C LEU A 19 0.85 9.98 6.12
N GLY A 20 0.72 10.20 7.44
CA GLY A 20 1.72 10.89 8.23
C GLY A 20 1.11 11.90 9.19
N LEU A 21 1.76 13.05 9.32
CA LEU A 21 1.28 14.17 10.14
C LEU A 21 1.02 15.39 9.25
N GLY A 22 -0.02 16.14 9.58
CA GLY A 22 -0.32 17.43 8.95
C GLY A 22 0.64 18.51 9.44
N SER A 23 0.53 19.72 8.88
CA SER A 23 1.34 20.88 9.29
C SER A 23 1.15 21.26 10.76
N GLY A 24 -0.01 20.97 11.35
CA GLY A 24 -0.30 21.15 12.78
C GLY A 24 0.17 20.01 13.69
N GLY A 25 0.76 18.94 13.13
CA GLY A 25 1.14 17.75 13.88
C GLY A 25 0.02 16.71 14.06
N ASP A 26 -1.17 16.99 13.54
CA ASP A 26 -2.30 16.05 13.62
C ASP A 26 -2.08 14.82 12.72
N PRO A 27 -2.47 13.61 13.16
CA PRO A 27 -2.39 12.41 12.33
C PRO A 27 -3.25 12.53 11.06
N VAL A 28 -2.64 12.25 9.91
CA VAL A 28 -3.31 12.18 8.60
C VAL A 28 -3.40 10.72 8.16
N MET A 29 -4.62 10.30 7.84
CA MET A 29 -4.98 8.95 7.42
C MET A 29 -6.05 9.00 6.34
N ALA A 30 -6.12 7.97 5.50
CA ALA A 30 -7.05 7.88 4.40
C ALA A 30 -7.65 6.49 4.28
N ASP A 31 -8.84 6.40 3.68
CA ASP A 31 -9.46 5.14 3.27
C ASP A 31 -9.32 5.04 1.74
N LEU A 32 -8.47 4.13 1.28
CA LEU A 32 -8.23 3.95 -0.16
C LEU A 32 -9.47 3.50 -0.93
N SER A 33 -10.47 2.90 -0.29
CA SER A 33 -11.71 2.52 -0.98
C SER A 33 -12.48 3.74 -1.51
N ARG A 34 -12.26 4.92 -0.91
CA ARG A 34 -12.84 6.19 -1.35
C ARG A 34 -12.01 6.88 -2.44
N MET A 35 -10.81 6.37 -2.70
CA MET A 35 -9.87 6.81 -3.73
C MET A 35 -9.58 5.60 -4.63
N PRO A 36 -10.54 5.20 -5.49
CA PRO A 36 -10.49 3.90 -6.17
C PRO A 36 -9.19 3.68 -6.96
N HIS A 37 -8.55 4.77 -7.39
CA HIS A 37 -7.18 4.77 -7.89
C HIS A 37 -6.39 5.94 -7.28
N THR A 38 -5.12 5.68 -6.95
CA THR A 38 -4.22 6.67 -6.34
C THR A 38 -2.90 6.71 -7.11
N LEU A 39 -2.43 7.92 -7.43
CA LEU A 39 -1.13 8.16 -8.05
C LEU A 39 -0.16 8.77 -7.03
N VAL A 40 1.00 8.15 -6.86
CA VAL A 40 2.09 8.67 -6.01
C VAL A 40 3.28 9.05 -6.89
N ALA A 41 3.64 10.34 -6.88
CA ALA A 41 4.76 10.88 -7.67
C ALA A 41 5.67 11.74 -6.79
N GLY A 42 6.95 11.84 -7.16
CA GLY A 42 7.95 12.60 -6.43
C GLY A 42 9.36 12.36 -6.97
N SER A 43 10.27 13.32 -6.76
CA SER A 43 11.68 13.20 -7.13
C SER A 43 12.44 12.24 -6.20
N THR A 44 13.64 11.82 -6.61
CA THR A 44 14.53 11.05 -5.74
C THR A 44 14.80 11.82 -4.45
N GLY A 45 14.66 11.13 -3.30
CA GLY A 45 14.83 11.73 -1.98
C GLY A 45 13.57 12.41 -1.41
N SER A 46 12.48 12.54 -2.17
CA SER A 46 11.25 13.20 -1.69
C SER A 46 10.38 12.33 -0.77
N GLY A 47 10.81 11.11 -0.44
CA GLY A 47 10.06 10.20 0.42
C GLY A 47 8.98 9.35 -0.28
N LYS A 48 8.89 9.34 -1.62
CA LYS A 48 7.92 8.51 -2.38
C LYS A 48 7.90 7.05 -1.90
N SER A 49 9.09 6.44 -1.80
CA SER A 49 9.22 5.03 -1.44
C SER A 49 8.82 4.76 0.01
N VAL A 50 9.13 5.69 0.93
CA VAL A 50 8.68 5.62 2.32
C VAL A 50 7.16 5.71 2.41
N CYS A 51 6.55 6.62 1.64
CA CYS A 51 5.08 6.74 1.55
C CYS A 51 4.43 5.45 1.03
N MET A 52 4.95 4.87 -0.06
CA MET A 52 4.46 3.58 -0.56
C MET A 52 4.54 2.47 0.49
N ASN A 53 5.67 2.38 1.19
CA ASN A 53 5.85 1.39 2.26
C ASN A 53 4.88 1.62 3.43
N ALA A 54 4.60 2.87 3.81
CA ALA A 54 3.63 3.20 4.85
C ALA A 54 2.20 2.77 4.45
N ILE A 55 1.82 2.96 3.19
CA ILE A 55 0.54 2.50 2.64
C ILE A 55 0.44 0.98 2.69
N ILE A 56 1.43 0.26 2.15
CA ILE A 56 1.43 -1.21 2.11
C ILE A 56 1.41 -1.78 3.52
N THR A 57 2.29 -1.28 4.39
CA THR A 57 2.39 -1.70 5.80
C THR A 57 1.09 -1.40 6.55
N GLY A 58 0.46 -0.25 6.27
CA GLY A 58 -0.86 0.12 6.77
C GLY A 58 -1.91 -0.96 6.52
N LEU A 59 -1.98 -1.42 5.27
CA LEU A 59 -2.94 -2.46 4.86
C LEU A 59 -2.63 -3.81 5.50
N ILE A 60 -1.38 -4.30 5.42
CA ILE A 60 -1.06 -5.66 5.89
C ILE A 60 -1.11 -5.80 7.42
N LEU A 61 -0.93 -4.69 8.17
CA LEU A 61 -1.06 -4.69 9.64
C LEU A 61 -2.51 -4.54 10.11
N THR A 62 -3.43 -4.13 9.24
CA THR A 62 -4.84 -3.88 9.61
C THR A 62 -5.82 -4.86 8.98
N LYS A 63 -5.47 -5.46 7.85
CA LYS A 63 -6.31 -6.38 7.09
C LYS A 63 -5.63 -7.72 6.97
N THR A 64 -6.42 -8.77 7.12
CA THR A 64 -6.00 -10.16 6.89
C THR A 64 -5.83 -10.43 5.39
N PRO A 65 -5.10 -11.49 5.01
CA PRO A 65 -4.97 -11.90 3.60
C PRO A 65 -6.30 -12.24 2.92
N LEU A 66 -7.36 -12.56 3.68
CA LEU A 66 -8.69 -12.82 3.12
C LEU A 66 -9.44 -11.52 2.82
N GLU A 67 -9.15 -10.44 3.54
CA GLU A 67 -9.76 -9.13 3.34
C GLU A 67 -9.06 -8.33 2.23
N VAL A 68 -7.73 -8.46 2.11
CA VAL A 68 -6.95 -7.76 1.09
C VAL A 68 -5.90 -8.68 0.48
N ARG A 69 -5.91 -8.76 -0.86
CA ARG A 69 -4.85 -9.37 -1.66
C ARG A 69 -4.11 -8.31 -2.47
N LEU A 70 -2.79 -8.43 -2.52
CA LEU A 70 -1.90 -7.47 -3.16
C LEU A 70 -1.23 -8.10 -4.38
N ILE A 71 -1.24 -7.36 -5.49
CA ILE A 71 -0.39 -7.62 -6.65
C ILE A 71 0.70 -6.56 -6.62
N MET A 72 1.95 -7.01 -6.58
CA MET A 72 3.11 -6.12 -6.52
C MET A 72 3.93 -6.26 -7.79
N ILE A 73 4.17 -5.14 -8.46
CA ILE A 73 4.95 -5.07 -9.69
C ILE A 73 6.15 -4.14 -9.43
N ASP A 74 7.37 -4.67 -9.50
CA ASP A 74 8.61 -3.94 -9.30
C ASP A 74 9.65 -4.31 -10.37
N PRO A 75 9.59 -3.69 -11.56
CA PRO A 75 10.49 -4.00 -12.66
C PRO A 75 11.96 -3.67 -12.36
N LYS A 76 12.21 -2.80 -11.38
CA LYS A 76 13.55 -2.36 -10.99
C LYS A 76 14.13 -3.17 -9.83
N ARG A 77 13.31 -3.97 -9.13
CA ARG A 77 13.67 -4.75 -7.93
C ARG A 77 14.18 -3.91 -6.76
N VAL A 78 13.77 -2.65 -6.67
CA VAL A 78 14.31 -1.71 -5.68
C VAL A 78 13.40 -1.58 -4.46
N GLU A 79 12.08 -1.61 -4.64
CA GLU A 79 11.14 -1.06 -3.66
C GLU A 79 10.27 -2.14 -3.01
N LEU A 80 9.83 -3.15 -3.78
CA LEU A 80 8.82 -4.11 -3.34
C LEU A 80 9.37 -5.51 -3.06
N THR A 81 10.61 -5.80 -3.46
CA THR A 81 11.30 -7.07 -3.17
C THR A 81 11.21 -7.50 -1.69
N PRO A 82 11.28 -6.61 -0.68
CA PRO A 82 11.15 -7.01 0.73
C PRO A 82 9.81 -7.65 1.11
N TYR A 83 8.74 -7.42 0.34
CA TYR A 83 7.42 -8.01 0.59
C TYR A 83 7.27 -9.42 0.03
N GLN A 84 8.30 -9.98 -0.62
CA GLN A 84 8.24 -11.32 -1.16
C GLN A 84 7.89 -12.35 -0.06
N GLY A 85 6.87 -13.17 -0.31
CA GLY A 85 6.46 -14.25 0.59
C GLY A 85 5.43 -13.89 1.67
N ILE A 86 4.99 -12.62 1.76
CA ILE A 86 3.88 -12.28 2.67
C ILE A 86 2.58 -12.99 2.24
N PRO A 87 1.70 -13.38 3.18
CA PRO A 87 0.48 -14.12 2.84
C PRO A 87 -0.55 -13.30 2.05
N HIS A 88 -0.45 -11.98 2.08
CA HIS A 88 -1.31 -11.06 1.32
C HIS A 88 -1.03 -11.08 -0.18
N LEU A 89 0.12 -11.59 -0.65
CA LEU A 89 0.44 -11.59 -2.07
C LEU A 89 -0.51 -12.51 -2.86
N TYR A 90 -1.03 -12.01 -3.98
CA TYR A 90 -1.77 -12.82 -4.94
C TYR A 90 -0.83 -13.68 -5.80
N HIS A 91 0.33 -13.13 -6.15
CA HIS A 91 1.41 -13.76 -6.89
C HIS A 91 2.75 -13.28 -6.31
N PRO A 92 3.85 -14.04 -6.43
CA PRO A 92 5.21 -13.51 -6.22
C PRO A 92 5.41 -12.12 -6.86
N VAL A 93 6.25 -11.28 -6.26
CA VAL A 93 6.53 -9.93 -6.77
C VAL A 93 6.95 -10.02 -8.23
N ILE A 94 6.22 -9.32 -9.10
CA ILE A 94 6.39 -9.40 -10.56
C ILE A 94 7.50 -8.44 -10.94
N VAL A 95 8.52 -8.95 -11.62
CA VAL A 95 9.65 -8.13 -12.10
C VAL A 95 9.58 -7.98 -13.62
N GLU A 96 9.17 -9.03 -14.33
CA GLU A 96 9.12 -9.02 -15.79
C GLU A 96 7.95 -8.13 -16.26
N SER A 97 8.26 -7.10 -17.06
CA SER A 97 7.25 -6.15 -17.54
C SER A 97 6.17 -6.84 -18.38
N ASP A 98 6.54 -7.85 -19.17
CA ASP A 98 5.59 -8.62 -19.98
C ASP A 98 4.60 -9.42 -19.11
N ARG A 99 5.06 -9.94 -17.96
CA ARG A 99 4.18 -10.57 -16.98
C ARG A 99 3.25 -9.58 -16.31
N ALA A 100 3.70 -8.36 -16.05
CA ALA A 100 2.85 -7.31 -15.47
C ALA A 100 1.64 -7.02 -16.37
N VAL A 101 1.83 -6.94 -17.69
CA VAL A 101 0.75 -6.74 -18.66
C VAL A 101 -0.27 -7.88 -18.61
N ILE A 102 0.21 -9.12 -18.54
CA ILE A 102 -0.66 -10.31 -18.44
C ILE A 102 -1.49 -10.23 -17.17
N VAL A 103 -0.86 -10.02 -16.02
CA VAL A 103 -1.56 -9.99 -14.73
C VAL A 103 -2.61 -8.89 -14.69
N LEU A 104 -2.27 -7.67 -15.09
CA LEU A 104 -3.20 -6.55 -15.13
C LEU A 104 -4.42 -6.82 -16.02
N ARG A 105 -4.25 -7.51 -17.16
CA ARG A 105 -5.36 -7.88 -18.05
C ARG A 105 -6.33 -8.90 -17.46
N PHE A 106 -5.88 -9.76 -16.55
CA PHE A 106 -6.72 -10.81 -15.95
C PHE A 106 -7.30 -10.40 -14.59
N THR A 107 -6.88 -9.27 -14.02
CA THR A 107 -7.33 -8.81 -12.70
C THR A 107 -8.16 -7.53 -12.73
N CYS A 108 -8.06 -6.74 -13.81
CA CYS A 108 -8.88 -5.57 -14.07
C CYS A 108 -9.94 -5.89 -15.13
#